data_AF-A0A453DWS9-F1
#
_entry.id   AF-A0A453DWS9-F1
#
_cell.length_a   1.000
_cell.length_b   1.000
_cell.length_c   1.000
_cell.angle_alpha   90.00
_cell.angle_beta   90.00
_cell.angle_gamma   90.00
#
_symmetry.space_group_name_H-M   'P 1'
#
loop_
_entity.id
_entity.type
_entity.pdbx_description
1 polymer ?
#
loop_
_entity_poly.entity_id
_entity_poly.type
_entity_poly.pdbx_seq_one_letter_code
_entity_poly.pdbx_strand_id
1 'polypeptide(L)'
;MFKCTAYPNEIGVNTLYMRSITGDDDQEEYTVSFEGPESNEPLQMLSKRYLELRGVAFINSVFLDQVVRNKGVIGRIFWLGKFKEFVRSSK
;
A
#
# COMPACT_ATOMS: atom_id res chain seq x y z
N MET A 1 -4.61 -9.04 7.33
CA MET A 1 -4.05 -7.92 6.55
C MET A 1 -4.40 -8.11 5.09
N PHE A 2 -4.90 -7.07 4.42
CA PHE A 2 -5.16 -7.09 2.97
C PHE A 2 -4.01 -6.40 2.24
N LYS A 3 -3.48 -7.04 1.20
CA LYS A 3 -2.59 -6.41 0.24
C LYS A 3 -3.43 -5.98 -0.95
N CYS A 4 -3.54 -4.67 -1.16
CA CYS A 4 -4.36 -4.09 -2.21
C CYS A 4 -3.52 -3.29 -3.20
N THR A 5 -3.92 -3.31 -4.46
CA THR A 5 -3.40 -2.43 -5.50
C THR A 5 -4.45 -1.37 -5.82
N ALA A 6 -4.05 -0.11 -5.74
CA ALA A 6 -4.92 1.01 -6.10
C ALA A 6 -4.77 1.30 -7.61
N TYR A 7 -5.85 1.05 -8.36
CA TYR A 7 -5.96 1.42 -9.77
C TYR A 7 -6.77 2.72 -9.92
N PRO A 8 -6.65 3.41 -11.07
CA PRO A 8 -7.31 4.69 -11.28
C PRO A 8 -8.84 4.68 -11.21
N ASN A 9 -9.49 3.51 -11.28
CA ASN A 9 -10.96 3.34 -11.21
C ASN A 9 -11.41 2.28 -10.18
N GLU A 10 -10.48 1.61 -9.50
CA GLU A 10 -10.83 0.54 -8.55
C GLU A 10 -9.69 0.22 -7.57
N ILE A 11 -10.03 -0.54 -6.53
CA ILE A 11 -9.05 -1.16 -5.62
C ILE A 11 -9.11 -2.66 -5.85
N GLY A 12 -7.99 -3.23 -6.33
CA GLY A 12 -7.81 -4.67 -6.46
C GLY A 12 -7.26 -5.28 -5.17
N VAL A 13 -7.79 -6.43 -4.76
CA VAL A 13 -7.25 -7.20 -3.62
C VAL A 13 -6.35 -8.29 -4.17
N ASN A 14 -5.05 -8.20 -3.89
CA ASN A 14 -4.06 -9.16 -4.37
C ASN A 14 -3.96 -10.37 -3.46
N THR A 15 -3.83 -10.13 -2.15
CA THR A 15 -3.56 -11.18 -1.17
C THR A 15 -4.21 -10.88 0.16
N LEU A 16 -4.73 -11.92 0.80
CA LEU A 16 -5.21 -11.89 2.18
C LEU A 16 -4.24 -12.69 3.07
N TYR A 17 -3.74 -12.05 4.11
CA TYR A 17 -2.95 -12.69 5.15
C TYR A 17 -3.75 -12.72 6.45
N MET A 18 -3.73 -13.84 7.17
CA MET A 18 -4.36 -13.97 8.49
C MET A 18 -3.27 -14.12 9.55
N ARG A 19 -3.21 -13.18 10.50
CA ARG A 19 -2.26 -13.25 11.62
C ARG A 19 -2.95 -13.93 12.81
N SER A 20 -2.28 -14.91 13.40
CA SER A 20 -2.64 -15.43 14.73
C SER A 20 -2.21 -14.41 15.78
N ILE A 21 -3.15 -13.94 16.58
CA ILE A 21 -2.91 -12.97 17.66
C ILE A 21 -2.60 -13.76 18.94
N THR A 22 -1.56 -14.60 18.89
CA THR A 22 -1.13 -15.41 20.04
C THR A 22 0.17 -14.84 20.58
N GLY A 23 0.05 -13.98 21.60
CA GLY A 23 1.15 -13.53 22.47
C GLY A 23 1.80 -12.21 22.07
N ASP A 24 2.04 -11.36 23.08
CA ASP A 24 2.89 -10.17 23.05
C ASP A 24 4.18 -10.44 22.27
N ASP A 25 4.41 -9.70 21.18
CA ASP A 25 5.71 -9.08 20.97
C ASP A 25 5.62 -8.06 19.82
N ASP A 26 6.18 -6.89 20.08
CA ASP A 26 6.38 -5.76 19.16
C ASP A 26 7.42 -6.08 18.06
N GLN A 27 7.43 -7.32 17.56
CA GLN A 27 8.28 -7.69 16.43
C GLN A 27 7.52 -7.48 15.12
N GLU A 28 7.84 -6.36 14.48
CA GLU A 28 7.49 -5.98 13.11
C GLU A 28 8.05 -6.92 12.04
N GLU A 29 8.39 -8.17 12.37
CA GLU A 29 8.73 -9.17 11.38
C GLU A 29 7.43 -9.82 10.92
N TYR A 30 7.00 -9.42 9.72
CA TYR A 30 5.89 -10.04 9.00
C TYR A 30 6.30 -11.46 8.57
N THR A 31 6.61 -12.35 9.52
CA THR A 31 6.72 -13.77 9.24
C THR A 31 5.37 -14.20 8.69
N VAL A 32 5.38 -14.59 7.41
CA VAL A 32 4.20 -14.85 6.59
C VAL A 32 3.38 -15.98 7.21
N SER A 33 2.48 -15.63 8.13
CA SER A 33 1.47 -16.55 8.63
C SER A 33 0.44 -16.73 7.52
N PHE A 34 0.65 -17.78 6.73
CA PHE A 34 -0.24 -18.29 5.70
C PHE A 34 -0.68 -17.24 4.66
N GLU A 35 -0.01 -17.25 3.51
CA GLU A 35 -0.55 -16.66 2.29
C GLU A 35 -1.82 -17.47 1.94
N GLY A 36 -2.98 -16.83 2.02
CA GLY A 36 -4.28 -17.49 1.90
C GLY A 36 -4.43 -18.33 0.61
N PRO A 37 -5.51 -19.13 0.50
CA PRO A 37 -5.76 -19.93 -0.70
C PRO A 37 -5.77 -19.06 -1.96
N GLU A 38 -5.46 -19.67 -3.11
CA GLU A 38 -5.54 -18.99 -4.40
C GLU A 38 -6.91 -18.30 -4.56
N SER A 39 -6.84 -17.07 -5.05
CA SER A 39 -7.94 -16.12 -4.98
C SER A 39 -9.05 -16.47 -5.98
N ASN A 40 -10.04 -17.24 -5.54
CA ASN A 40 -11.24 -17.54 -6.32
C ASN A 40 -12.15 -16.30 -6.44
N GLU A 41 -12.82 -16.14 -7.59
CA GLU A 41 -13.68 -14.98 -7.91
C GLU A 41 -14.74 -14.63 -6.84
N PRO A 42 -15.43 -15.60 -6.19
CA PRO A 42 -16.38 -15.28 -5.11
C PRO A 42 -15.70 -14.66 -3.87
N LEU A 43 -14.49 -15.11 -3.53
CA LEU A 43 -13.73 -14.57 -2.40
C LEU A 43 -13.25 -13.15 -2.70
N GLN A 44 -12.85 -12.87 -3.93
CA GLN A 44 -12.50 -11.51 -4.37
C GLN A 44 -13.70 -10.58 -4.24
N MET A 45 -14.88 -11.00 -4.70
CA MET A 45 -16.09 -10.17 -4.62
C MET A 45 -16.48 -9.87 -3.17
N LEU A 46 -16.45 -10.88 -2.28
CA LEU A 46 -16.77 -10.70 -0.86
C LEU A 46 -15.73 -9.83 -0.15
N SER A 47 -14.45 -10.01 -0.45
CA SER A 47 -13.37 -9.20 0.13
C SER A 47 -13.50 -7.73 -0.28
N LYS A 48 -13.81 -7.46 -1.55
CA LYS A 48 -14.06 -6.10 -2.06
C LYS A 48 -15.26 -5.47 -1.36
N ARG A 49 -16.38 -6.18 -1.25
CA ARG A 49 -17.56 -5.69 -0.51
C ARG A 49 -17.25 -5.41 0.96
N TYR A 50 -16.48 -6.27 1.62
CA TYR A 50 -16.07 -6.04 3.01
C TYR A 50 -15.24 -4.76 3.15
N LEU A 51 -14.29 -4.53 2.24
CA LEU A 51 -13.46 -3.33 2.23
C LEU A 51 -14.30 -2.07 1.96
N GLU A 52 -15.24 -2.12 1.01
CA GLU A 52 -16.16 -1.02 0.71
C GLU A 52 -17.00 -0.65 1.93
N LEU A 53 -17.52 -1.63 2.68
CA LEU A 53 -18.26 -1.40 3.93
C LEU A 53 -17.41 -0.72 5.02
N ARG A 54 -16.08 -0.88 4.96
CA ARG A 54 -15.13 -0.24 5.88
C ARG A 54 -14.62 1.10 5.37
N GLY A 55 -15.19 1.62 4.28
CA GLY A 55 -14.80 2.89 3.68
C GLY A 55 -13.53 2.82 2.84
N VAL A 56 -13.05 1.62 2.50
CA VAL A 56 -11.96 1.41 1.53
C VAL A 56 -12.62 1.23 0.16
N ALA A 57 -12.89 2.36 -0.49
CA ALA A 57 -13.61 2.42 -1.76
C ALA A 57 -12.77 3.11 -2.84
N PHE A 58 -13.31 3.20 -4.05
CA PHE A 58 -12.64 3.81 -5.18
C PHE A 58 -12.12 5.25 -4.91
N ILE A 59 -12.86 6.05 -4.14
CA ILE A 59 -12.42 7.42 -3.79
C ILE A 59 -11.04 7.44 -3.09
N ASN A 60 -10.72 6.38 -2.34
CA ASN A 60 -9.44 6.24 -1.67
C ASN A 60 -8.30 6.05 -2.69
N SER A 61 -8.53 5.39 -3.83
CA SER A 61 -7.49 5.24 -4.85
C SER A 61 -7.17 6.56 -5.55
N VAL A 62 -8.19 7.39 -5.84
CA VAL A 62 -8.01 8.75 -6.37
C VAL A 62 -7.21 9.61 -5.40
N PHE A 63 -7.56 9.55 -4.12
CA PHE A 63 -6.82 10.26 -3.08
C PHE A 63 -5.36 9.80 -2.99
N LEU A 64 -5.13 8.48 -2.94
CA LEU A 64 -3.79 7.91 -2.86
C LEU A 64 -2.94 8.30 -4.07
N ASP A 65 -3.51 8.24 -5.26
CA ASP A 65 -2.87 8.64 -6.51
C ASP A 65 -2.43 10.12 -6.48
N GLN A 66 -3.30 11.03 -6.01
CA GLN A 66 -2.93 12.44 -5.83
C GLN A 66 -1.83 12.64 -4.78
N VAL A 67 -1.92 11.92 -3.65
CA VAL A 67 -0.89 11.99 -2.59
C VAL A 67 0.45 11.48 -3.10
N VAL A 68 0.48 10.37 -3.84
CA VAL A 68 1.70 9.79 -4.40
C VAL A 68 2.34 10.74 -5.41
N ARG A 69 1.55 11.35 -6.31
CA ARG A 69 2.06 12.37 -7.23
C ARG A 69 2.68 13.55 -6.49
N ASN A 70 1.97 14.11 -5.52
CA ASN A 70 2.43 15.27 -4.76
C ASN A 70 3.73 14.95 -4.00
N LYS A 71 3.77 13.80 -3.31
CA LYS A 71 4.98 13.30 -2.64
C LYS A 71 6.12 13.09 -3.62
N GLY A 72 5.84 12.56 -4.81
CA GLY A 72 6.84 12.37 -5.88
C GLY A 72 7.47 13.68 -6.35
N VAL A 73 6.68 14.75 -6.51
CA VAL A 73 7.18 16.07 -6.89
C VAL A 73 8.07 16.66 -5.80
N ILE A 74 7.59 16.67 -4.55
CA ILE A 74 8.35 17.20 -3.40
C ILE A 74 9.65 16.41 -3.22
N GLY A 75 9.58 15.08 -3.27
CA GLY A 75 10.73 14.20 -3.15
C GLY A 75 11.77 14.46 -4.25
N ARG A 76 11.31 14.68 -5.50
CA ARG A 76 12.20 15.02 -6.62
C ARG A 76 12.91 16.35 -6.42
N ILE A 77 12.18 17.39 -5.99
CA ILE A 77 12.77 18.71 -5.72
C ILE A 77 13.81 18.61 -4.62
N PHE A 78 13.48 17.92 -3.52
CA PHE A 78 14.40 17.69 -2.42
C PHE A 78 15.66 16.95 -2.88
N TRP A 79 15.50 15.88 -3.65
CA TRP A 79 16.61 15.09 -4.19
C TRP A 79 17.50 15.93 -5.12
N LEU A 80 16.93 16.74 -6.01
CA LEU A 80 17.68 17.66 -6.87
C LEU A 80 18.44 18.72 -6.07
N GLY A 81 17.87 19.22 -4.98
CA GLY A 81 18.54 20.11 -4.05
C GLY A 81 19.79 19.46 -3.45
N LYS A 82 19.65 18.24 -2.94
CA LYS A 82 20.77 17.45 -2.41
C LYS A 82 21.83 17.12 -3.46
N PHE A 83 21.39 16.81 -4.67
CA PHE A 83 22.30 16.56 -5.79
C PHE A 83 23.11 17.82 -6.15
N LYS A 84 22.48 18.99 -6.17
CA LYS A 84 23.16 20.26 -6.41
C LYS A 84 24.18 20.57 -5.31
N GLU A 85 23.84 20.33 -4.05
CA GLU A 85 24.78 20.46 -2.91
C GLU A 85 25.99 19.54 -3.09
N PHE A 86 25.75 18.28 -3.42
CA PHE A 86 26.80 17.28 -3.67
C PHE A 86 27.78 17.73 -4.77
N VAL A 87 27.27 18.17 -5.93
CA VAL A 87 28.11 18.67 -7.04
C VAL A 87 28.88 19.93 -6.65
N ARG A 88 28.28 20.84 -5.86
CA ARG A 88 28.95 22.08 -5.44
C ARG A 88 30.08 21.82 -4.44
N SER A 89 29.93 20.83 -3.56
CA SER A 89 30.96 20.44 -2.58
C SER A 89 32.12 19.64 -3.19
N SER A 90 32.02 19.24 -4.46
CA SER A 90 33.08 18.51 -5.20
C SER A 90 34.04 19.42 -5.96
N LYS A 91 33.88 20.74 -5.88
CA LYS A 91 34.82 21.76 -6.38
C LYS A 91 35.46 22.47 -5.20
#